data_AF-A0A7S3T3R9-F1
#
_entry.id   AF-A0A7S3T3R9-F1
#
_cell.length_a   1.000
_cell.length_b   1.000
_cell.length_c   1.000
_cell.angle_alpha   90.00
_cell.angle_beta   90.00
_cell.angle_gamma   90.00
#
_symmetry.space_group_name_H-M   'P 1'
#
loop_
_entity.id
_entity.type
_entity.pdbx_description
1 polymer ?
#
loop_
_entity_poly.entity_id
_entity_poly.type
_entity_poly.pdbx_seq_one_letter_code
_entity_poly.pdbx_strand_id
1 'polypeptide(L)'
;NSGIGSNGLTAARHDVLGKAMKEQFPESYDPAMPDDLAYSGGMNMEDIVDADGHKLPVAKLLLSPTRTYAPIVKGMRDGCLFDNIHGMVHCSGGGQTKVLSFIEGLHVVKDNMFPVPPVFKLIQQHSKTSWEEMYK
;
A
#
# COMPACT_ATOMS: atom_id res chain seq x y z
N ASN A 1 -4.82 -10.36 5.21
CA ASN A 1 -3.69 -9.62 4.63
C ASN A 1 -4.30 -8.47 3.84
N SER A 2 -4.00 -7.22 4.19
CA SER A 2 -4.65 -6.03 3.63
C SER A 2 -4.17 -5.66 2.22
N GLY A 3 -3.00 -6.15 1.80
CA GLY A 3 -2.38 -5.80 0.52
C GLY A 3 -1.48 -4.55 0.55
N ILE A 4 -1.26 -3.92 1.72
CA ILE A 4 -0.48 -2.67 1.82
C ILE A 4 1.00 -2.81 1.39
N GLY A 5 1.60 -3.98 1.57
CA GLY A 5 3.01 -4.19 1.23
C GLY A 5 3.95 -3.37 2.14
N SER A 6 4.92 -2.67 1.55
CA SER A 6 5.90 -1.88 2.32
C SER A 6 6.29 -0.55 1.67
N ASN A 7 5.54 -0.10 0.66
CA ASN A 7 5.75 1.19 -0.01
C ASN A 7 4.72 2.21 0.48
N GLY A 8 5.09 3.48 0.52
CA GLY A 8 4.20 4.56 0.98
C GLY A 8 3.93 4.59 2.48
N LEU A 9 4.61 3.77 3.29
CA LEU A 9 4.34 3.66 4.73
C LEU A 9 4.62 4.94 5.52
N THR A 10 5.58 5.78 5.09
CA THR A 10 5.82 7.07 5.76
C THR A 10 4.55 7.92 5.72
N ALA A 11 3.99 8.16 4.53
CA ALA A 11 2.75 8.89 4.34
C ALA A 11 1.58 8.17 5.02
N ALA A 12 1.39 6.87 4.76
CA ALA A 12 0.27 6.12 5.32
C ALA A 12 0.20 6.17 6.86
N ARG A 13 1.35 6.13 7.56
CA ARG A 13 1.37 6.27 9.03
C ARG A 13 0.89 7.65 9.47
N HIS A 14 1.45 8.70 8.87
CA HIS A 14 1.20 10.07 9.28
C HIS A 14 -0.18 10.57 8.86
N ASP A 15 -0.65 10.18 7.68
CA ASP A 15 -1.92 10.63 7.13
C ASP A 15 -3.11 9.91 7.77
N VAL A 16 -2.95 8.63 8.17
CA VAL A 16 -4.06 7.84 8.75
C VAL A 16 -4.15 7.99 10.26
N LEU A 17 -3.01 7.87 10.96
CA LEU A 17 -3.00 7.87 12.43
C LEU A 17 -2.97 9.30 12.97
N GLY A 18 -3.66 9.52 14.09
CA GLY A 18 -3.81 10.85 14.69
C GLY A 18 -2.71 11.24 15.68
N LYS A 19 -2.79 12.50 16.13
CA LYS A 19 -1.80 13.20 16.96
C LYS A 19 -1.42 12.49 18.27
N ALA A 20 -2.31 11.65 18.81
CA ALA A 20 -2.01 10.83 19.99
C ALA A 20 -0.72 9.99 19.81
N MET A 21 -0.40 9.60 18.57
CA MET A 21 0.83 8.88 18.25
C MET A 21 2.10 9.68 18.54
N LYS A 22 2.17 10.97 18.19
CA LYS A 22 3.38 11.78 18.46
C LYS A 22 3.52 12.16 19.92
N GLU A 23 2.41 12.29 20.65
CA GLU A 23 2.40 12.58 22.08
C GLU A 23 2.86 11.36 22.88
N GLN A 24 2.38 10.17 22.52
CA GLN A 24 2.69 8.92 23.21
C GLN A 24 4.04 8.31 22.79
N PHE A 25 4.41 8.45 21.52
CA PHE A 25 5.62 7.84 20.93
C PHE A 25 6.43 8.88 20.15
N PRO A 26 7.02 9.90 20.80
CA PRO A 26 7.81 10.94 20.14
C PRO A 26 9.02 10.40 19.36
N GLU A 27 9.52 9.20 19.71
CA GLU A 27 10.61 8.50 19.03
C GLU A 27 10.24 7.89 17.67
N SER A 28 8.94 7.87 17.31
CA SER A 28 8.43 7.16 16.13
C SER A 28 8.50 7.95 14.80
N TYR A 29 8.92 9.21 14.85
CA TYR A 29 9.05 10.12 13.72
C TYR A 29 10.19 11.14 13.91
N ASP A 30 10.52 11.88 12.85
CA ASP A 30 11.53 12.93 12.91
C ASP A 30 10.91 14.22 13.49
N PRO A 31 11.44 14.77 14.61
CA PRO A 31 10.92 16.02 15.20
C PRO A 31 11.11 17.25 14.31
N ALA A 32 11.92 17.17 13.25
CA ALA A 32 12.05 18.24 12.24
C ALA A 32 10.87 18.25 11.24
N MET A 33 10.02 17.22 11.22
CA MET A 33 8.82 17.19 10.40
C MET A 33 7.84 18.30 10.80
N PRO A 34 7.21 19.00 9.85
CA PRO A 34 6.15 19.97 10.16
C PRO A 34 5.04 19.35 11.03
N ASP A 35 4.63 20.07 12.08
CA ASP A 35 3.69 19.55 13.08
C ASP A 35 2.32 19.17 12.49
N ASP A 36 1.93 19.87 11.43
CA ASP A 36 0.71 19.67 10.66
C ASP A 36 0.75 18.45 9.72
N LEU A 37 1.95 17.90 9.46
CA LEU A 37 2.14 16.65 8.73
C LEU A 37 2.38 15.47 9.66
N ALA A 38 2.98 15.68 10.83
CA ALA A 38 3.27 14.61 11.78
C ALA A 38 1.98 14.07 12.43
N TYR A 39 1.54 12.89 11.96
CA TYR A 39 0.35 12.20 12.46
C TYR A 39 -0.91 13.09 12.38
N SER A 40 -1.12 13.62 11.18
CA SER A 40 -2.20 14.53 10.80
C SER A 40 -3.56 13.82 10.63
N GLY A 41 -3.56 12.49 10.67
CA GLY A 41 -4.74 11.67 10.53
C GLY A 41 -5.73 11.73 11.69
N GLY A 42 -6.75 10.88 11.60
CA GLY A 42 -7.87 10.85 12.54
C GLY A 42 -8.07 9.53 13.27
N MET A 43 -7.35 8.48 12.89
CA MET A 43 -7.56 7.14 13.46
C MET A 43 -6.60 6.85 14.61
N ASN A 44 -7.05 6.04 15.56
CA ASN A 44 -6.21 5.36 16.54
C ASN A 44 -5.83 3.97 16.03
N MET A 45 -4.74 3.42 16.57
CA MET A 45 -4.24 2.09 16.19
C MET A 45 -5.28 0.97 16.41
N GLU A 46 -6.10 1.11 17.46
CA GLU A 46 -7.09 0.11 17.90
C GLU A 46 -8.47 0.30 17.27
N ASP A 47 -8.69 1.40 16.55
CA ASP A 47 -9.97 1.65 15.88
C ASP A 47 -10.29 0.52 14.92
N ILE A 48 -11.55 0.07 14.94
CA ILE A 48 -12.00 -1.10 14.18
C ILE A 48 -12.54 -0.66 12.82
N VAL A 49 -11.98 -1.23 11.76
CA VAL A 49 -12.40 -1.03 10.38
C VAL A 49 -13.02 -2.31 9.85
N ASP A 50 -14.12 -2.19 9.09
CA ASP A 50 -14.66 -3.29 8.28
C ASP A 50 -13.80 -3.44 7.03
N ALA A 51 -13.10 -4.57 6.94
CA ALA A 51 -12.28 -4.96 5.81
C ALA A 51 -12.90 -6.18 5.13
N ASP A 52 -13.89 -5.91 4.27
CA ASP A 52 -14.62 -6.91 3.49
C ASP A 52 -15.30 -7.98 4.38
N GLY A 53 -16.02 -7.52 5.41
CA GLY A 53 -16.71 -8.37 6.38
C GLY A 53 -15.85 -8.84 7.55
N HIS A 54 -14.58 -8.45 7.60
CA HIS A 54 -13.68 -8.70 8.72
C HIS A 54 -13.45 -7.43 9.54
N LYS A 55 -13.76 -7.47 10.84
CA LYS A 55 -13.47 -6.37 11.76
C LYS A 55 -12.02 -6.46 12.23
N LEU A 56 -11.19 -5.50 11.82
CA LEU A 56 -9.76 -5.48 12.12
C LEU A 56 -9.33 -4.11 12.67
N PRO A 57 -8.39 -4.07 13.64
CA PRO A 57 -7.75 -2.82 14.04
C PRO A 57 -7.03 -2.15 12.88
N VAL A 58 -7.04 -0.81 12.82
CA VAL A 58 -6.28 -0.03 11.82
C VAL A 58 -4.81 -0.45 11.79
N ALA A 59 -4.19 -0.65 12.96
CA ALA A 59 -2.80 -1.08 13.03
C ALA A 59 -2.56 -2.43 12.32
N LYS A 60 -3.50 -3.38 12.39
CA LYS A 60 -3.37 -4.67 11.69
C LYS A 60 -3.50 -4.52 10.18
N LEU A 61 -4.26 -3.54 9.70
CA LEU A 61 -4.34 -3.22 8.27
C LEU A 61 -3.04 -2.58 7.78
N LEU A 62 -2.49 -1.61 8.52
CA LEU A 62 -1.25 -0.90 8.18
C LEU A 62 0.01 -1.78 8.32
N LEU A 63 0.02 -2.70 9.28
CA LEU A 63 1.13 -3.63 9.53
C LEU A 63 0.99 -4.97 8.81
N SER A 64 0.04 -5.11 7.88
CA SER A 64 -0.18 -6.38 7.20
C SER A 64 1.10 -6.83 6.49
N PRO A 65 1.66 -8.01 6.83
CA PRO A 65 2.91 -8.47 6.24
C PRO A 65 2.85 -8.55 4.72
N THR A 66 3.93 -8.16 4.06
CA THR A 66 4.02 -8.22 2.59
C THR A 66 3.82 -9.66 2.11
N ARG A 67 2.83 -9.85 1.22
CA ARG A 67 2.56 -11.15 0.61
C ARG A 67 3.74 -11.54 -0.28
N THR A 68 4.28 -12.74 -0.06
CA THR A 68 5.21 -13.35 -1.01
C THR A 68 4.45 -14.02 -2.15
N TYR A 69 4.95 -13.82 -3.37
CA TYR A 69 4.47 -14.54 -4.56
C TYR A 69 5.44 -15.65 -4.99
N ALA A 70 6.54 -15.88 -4.25
CA ALA A 70 7.55 -16.87 -4.60
C ALA A 70 6.99 -18.30 -4.77
N PRO A 71 6.08 -18.81 -3.91
CA PRO A 71 5.48 -20.14 -4.13
C PRO A 71 4.66 -20.22 -5.42
N ILE A 72 3.96 -19.13 -5.79
CA ILE A 72 3.18 -19.06 -7.03
C ILE A 72 4.11 -19.06 -8.24
N VAL A 73 5.15 -18.23 -8.22
CA VAL A 73 6.16 -18.17 -9.29
C VAL A 73 6.88 -19.52 -9.45
N LYS A 74 7.19 -20.20 -8.33
CA LYS A 74 7.72 -21.57 -8.38
C LYS A 74 6.72 -22.52 -9.04
N GLY A 75 5.44 -22.47 -8.68
CA GLY A 75 4.40 -23.29 -9.31
C GLY A 75 4.28 -23.04 -10.82
N MET A 76 4.38 -21.78 -11.27
CA MET A 76 4.40 -21.46 -12.70
C MET A 76 5.62 -22.06 -13.41
N ARG A 77 6.79 -22.03 -12.76
CA ARG A 77 8.01 -22.63 -13.30
C ARG A 77 7.91 -24.15 -13.38
N ASP A 78 7.51 -24.79 -12.29
CA ASP A 78 7.37 -26.25 -12.21
C ASP A 78 6.28 -26.76 -13.18
N GLY A 79 5.29 -25.93 -13.50
CA GLY A 79 4.27 -26.17 -14.53
C GLY A 79 4.66 -25.77 -15.96
N CYS A 80 5.94 -25.51 -16.24
CA CYS A 80 6.46 -25.16 -17.56
C CYS A 80 5.80 -23.93 -18.22
N LEU A 81 5.30 -22.97 -17.44
CA LEU A 81 4.69 -21.75 -17.99
C LEU A 81 5.72 -20.68 -18.36
N PHE A 82 6.95 -20.80 -17.84
CA PHE A 82 7.98 -19.76 -17.98
C PHE A 82 8.37 -19.46 -19.42
N ASP A 83 8.35 -20.45 -20.31
CA ASP A 83 8.66 -20.26 -21.73
C ASP A 83 7.65 -19.33 -22.44
N ASN A 84 6.47 -19.11 -21.82
CA ASN A 84 5.42 -18.23 -22.33
C ASN A 84 5.33 -16.88 -21.57
N ILE A 85 6.26 -16.61 -20.64
CA ILE A 85 6.26 -15.36 -19.84
C ILE A 85 7.25 -14.36 -20.45
N HIS A 86 6.73 -13.31 -21.09
CA HIS A 86 7.56 -12.23 -21.65
C HIS A 86 8.08 -11.23 -20.61
N GLY A 87 7.44 -11.14 -19.45
CA GLY A 87 7.83 -10.23 -18.39
C GLY A 87 6.99 -10.40 -17.14
N MET A 88 7.57 -10.05 -15.99
CA MET A 88 6.90 -10.01 -14.70
C MET A 88 7.33 -8.73 -13.97
N VAL A 89 6.38 -8.00 -13.39
CA VAL A 89 6.65 -6.77 -12.65
C VAL A 89 6.16 -6.94 -11.21
N HIS A 90 7.08 -6.83 -10.25
CA HIS A 90 6.71 -6.67 -8.84
C HIS A 90 6.39 -5.21 -8.57
N CYS A 91 5.11 -4.87 -8.49
CA CYS A 91 4.59 -3.51 -8.23
C CYS A 91 4.89 -3.04 -6.80
N SER A 92 6.15 -2.70 -6.51
CA SER A 92 6.61 -2.07 -5.27
C SER A 92 6.64 -0.54 -5.42
N GLY A 93 7.80 0.12 -5.31
CA GLY A 93 7.92 1.54 -5.61
C GLY A 93 7.61 1.83 -7.07
N GLY A 94 6.80 2.87 -7.35
CA GLY A 94 6.20 3.15 -8.65
C GLY A 94 4.81 2.50 -8.84
N GLY A 95 4.36 1.69 -7.88
CA GLY A 95 3.00 1.16 -7.84
C GLY A 95 2.59 0.50 -9.16
N GLN A 96 1.45 0.93 -9.70
CA GLN A 96 0.96 0.44 -10.98
C GLN A 96 1.69 1.04 -12.20
N THR A 97 2.40 2.15 -12.04
CA THR A 97 3.20 2.76 -13.12
C THR A 97 4.58 2.12 -13.30
N LYS A 98 5.02 1.28 -12.36
CA LYS A 98 6.36 0.67 -12.36
C LYS A 98 6.75 -0.05 -13.65
N VAL A 99 5.78 -0.60 -14.38
CA VAL A 99 6.00 -1.25 -15.68
C VAL A 99 6.67 -0.32 -16.69
N LEU A 100 6.42 1.00 -16.60
CA LEU A 100 6.95 2.02 -17.50
C LEU A 100 8.49 2.10 -17.44
N SER A 101 9.12 1.65 -16.36
CA SER A 101 10.58 1.59 -16.25
C SER A 101 11.21 0.43 -17.04
N PHE A 102 10.40 -0.46 -17.63
CA PHE A 102 10.86 -1.69 -18.30
C PHE A 102 10.41 -1.79 -19.77
N ILE A 103 9.76 -0.75 -20.29
CA ILE A 103 9.22 -0.73 -21.65
C ILE A 103 9.60 0.57 -22.35
N GLU A 104 9.67 0.54 -23.68
CA GLU A 104 9.96 1.69 -24.52
C GLU A 104 8.99 1.71 -25.71
N GLY A 105 8.38 2.87 -26.00
CA GLY A 105 7.47 3.01 -27.15
C GLY A 105 6.17 2.21 -27.07
N LEU A 106 5.79 1.74 -25.87
CA LEU A 106 4.58 0.93 -25.65
C LEU A 106 3.50 1.71 -24.87
N HIS A 107 2.23 1.43 -25.18
CA HIS A 107 1.08 1.91 -24.43
C HIS A 107 0.48 0.76 -23.62
N VAL A 108 0.38 0.93 -22.29
CA VAL A 108 -0.15 -0.11 -21.37
C VAL A 108 -1.51 0.33 -20.84
N VAL A 109 -2.54 -0.49 -21.08
CA VAL A 109 -3.90 -0.28 -20.58
C VAL A 109 -4.18 -1.21 -19.40
N LYS A 110 -4.70 -0.64 -18.31
CA LYS A 110 -5.15 -1.35 -17.11
C LYS A 110 -6.59 -0.95 -16.78
N ASP A 111 -7.55 -1.52 -17.50
CA ASP A 111 -8.98 -1.18 -17.45
C ASP A 111 -9.84 -2.18 -16.66
N ASN A 112 -9.25 -3.28 -16.19
CA ASN A 112 -9.91 -4.30 -15.39
C ASN A 112 -9.13 -4.62 -14.10
N MET A 113 -8.90 -3.59 -13.29
CA MET A 113 -8.20 -3.71 -12.01
C MET A 113 -9.10 -4.34 -10.94
N PHE A 114 -8.49 -4.98 -9.94
CA PHE A 114 -9.22 -5.43 -8.75
C PHE A 114 -9.96 -4.27 -8.07
N PRO A 115 -11.10 -4.53 -7.40
CA PRO A 115 -11.72 -3.55 -6.52
C PRO A 115 -10.71 -3.03 -5.49
N VAL A 116 -10.74 -1.73 -5.22
CA VAL A 116 -9.79 -1.10 -4.30
C VAL A 116 -9.94 -1.72 -2.89
N PRO A 117 -8.87 -2.35 -2.35
CA PRO A 117 -8.92 -2.93 -1.02
C PRO A 117 -9.20 -1.90 0.08
N PRO A 118 -9.84 -2.31 1.20
CA PRO A 118 -10.21 -1.41 2.30
C PRO A 118 -9.07 -0.54 2.84
N VAL A 119 -7.85 -1.08 2.93
CA VAL A 119 -6.69 -0.31 3.44
C VAL A 119 -6.32 0.87 2.54
N PHE A 120 -6.43 0.73 1.22
CA PHE A 120 -6.12 1.82 0.29
C PHE A 120 -7.24 2.87 0.25
N LYS A 121 -8.51 2.45 0.46
CA LYS A 121 -9.61 3.39 0.69
C LYS A 121 -9.38 4.20 1.96
N LEU A 122 -9.00 3.55 3.05
CA LEU A 122 -8.69 4.22 4.31
C LEU A 122 -7.56 5.24 4.13
N ILE A 123 -6.44 4.83 3.52
CA ILE A 123 -5.31 5.72 3.26
C ILE A 123 -5.75 6.92 2.41
N GLN A 124 -6.42 6.69 1.28
CA GLN A 124 -6.84 7.75 0.37
C GLN A 124 -7.84 8.72 1.02
N GLN A 125 -8.77 8.20 1.82
CA GLN A 125 -9.75 9.01 2.56
C GLN A 125 -9.10 9.95 3.55
N HIS A 126 -8.00 9.52 4.17
CA HIS A 126 -7.28 10.27 5.19
C HIS A 126 -6.24 11.23 4.60
N SER A 127 -5.45 10.79 3.62
CA SER A 127 -4.43 11.61 2.98
C SER A 127 -4.99 12.63 1.99
N LYS A 128 -6.22 12.42 1.49
CA LYS A 128 -6.84 13.20 0.40
C LYS A 128 -6.03 13.18 -0.91
N THR A 129 -5.09 12.25 -1.03
CA THR A 129 -4.32 12.03 -2.26
C THR A 129 -5.27 11.71 -3.42
N SER A 130 -5.00 12.26 -4.60
CA SER A 130 -5.78 11.94 -5.80
C SER A 130 -5.62 10.45 -6.15
N TRP A 131 -6.65 9.84 -6.73
CA TRP A 131 -6.54 8.43 -7.14
C TRP A 131 -5.42 8.19 -8.14
N GLU A 132 -5.15 9.15 -9.04
CA GLU A 132 -4.03 9.08 -9.97
C GLU A 132 -2.69 8.91 -9.23
N GLU A 133 -2.47 9.69 -8.18
CA GLU A 133 -1.24 9.61 -7.40
C GLU A 133 -1.19 8.36 -6.52
N MET A 134 -2.32 7.87 -6.02
CA MET A 134 -2.40 6.58 -5.31
C MET A 134 -1.97 5.37 -6.15
N TYR A 135 -1.95 5.49 -7.49
CA TYR A 135 -1.49 4.44 -8.40
C TYR A 135 0.02 4.49 -8.71
N LYS A 136 0.76 5.49 -8.21
CA LYS A 136 2.22 5.64 -8.37
C LYS A 136 2.96 5.14 -7.12
#